data_AF-A0AAT9FSB8-F1
#
_entry.id   AF-A0AAT9FSB8-F1
#
_cell.length_a   1.000
_cell.length_b   1.000
_cell.length_c   1.000
_cell.angle_alpha   90.00
_cell.angle_beta   90.00
_cell.angle_gamma   90.00
#
_symmetry.space_group_name_H-M   'P 1'
#
loop_
_entity.id
_entity.type
_entity.pdbx_description
1 polymer ?
#
loop_
_entity_poly.entity_id
_entity_poly.type
_entity_poly.pdbx_seq_one_letter_code
_entity_poly.pdbx_strand_id
1 'polypeptide(L)'
;MYHTPPAMGEQNTNNTHNDLLIGGGIPQHLKPRPLTTAFNRRNFLTTAGIAGAAVIVGAPKSQGAFFGLMDDKPVPGIPHAWVQAKGSDVTRYARFILSLNLRNITPRMVLAPHFKTRGSIHNSLPPKTYWKQMGATLKVVDGMIARMGSPLREITSAYRSPRYNRAVGGKSRSYHMQNLAVDLQFQGVSPYHAAYVAKQMRSQGAFRGGIGRYSSFVHVDTRGTNVDW
;
A
#
# COMPACT_ATOMS: atom_id res chain seq x y z
N MET A 1 -62.04 20.33 -27.62
CA MET A 1 -62.48 18.92 -27.58
C MET A 1 -61.37 18.10 -26.95
N TYR A 2 -61.75 17.34 -25.94
CA TYR A 2 -60.92 16.54 -25.06
C TYR A 2 -60.34 15.31 -25.77
N HIS A 3 -59.11 14.92 -25.41
CA HIS A 3 -58.73 13.51 -25.28
C HIS A 3 -57.61 13.34 -24.26
N THR A 4 -57.99 12.87 -23.08
CA THR A 4 -57.15 12.32 -22.03
C THR A 4 -56.92 10.82 -22.30
N PRO A 5 -55.74 10.28 -21.97
CA PRO A 5 -55.62 8.90 -21.50
C PRO A 5 -54.87 8.81 -20.14
N PRO A 6 -54.92 7.65 -19.46
CA PRO A 6 -55.29 7.57 -18.04
C PRO A 6 -54.14 7.61 -17.04
N ALA A 7 -54.49 7.96 -15.80
CA ALA A 7 -53.71 7.70 -14.59
C ALA A 7 -54.11 6.34 -13.98
N MET A 8 -53.11 5.57 -13.50
CA MET A 8 -53.11 4.50 -12.48
C MET A 8 -51.66 4.02 -12.39
N GLY A 9 -50.99 3.75 -11.28
CA GLY A 9 -51.17 3.83 -9.83
C GLY A 9 -49.76 3.57 -9.26
N GLU A 10 -49.28 4.40 -8.35
CA GLU A 10 -49.12 4.09 -6.92
C GLU A 10 -47.87 3.25 -6.55
N GLN A 11 -47.14 3.80 -5.56
CA GLN A 11 -46.09 3.21 -4.70
C GLN A 11 -44.69 3.06 -5.35
N ASN A 12 -43.60 3.59 -4.80
CA ASN A 12 -43.26 3.68 -3.38
C ASN A 12 -42.25 4.83 -3.12
N THR A 13 -42.58 5.69 -2.17
CA THR A 13 -41.66 6.61 -1.52
C THR A 13 -40.68 5.82 -0.66
N ASN A 14 -39.38 6.12 -0.72
CA ASN A 14 -38.67 6.53 0.50
C ASN A 14 -37.27 7.04 0.18
N ASN A 15 -37.11 8.31 0.56
CA ASN A 15 -35.88 9.05 0.67
C ASN A 15 -35.08 8.55 1.89
N THR A 16 -33.76 8.69 1.81
CA THR A 16 -32.80 8.82 2.93
C THR A 16 -32.77 7.73 4.00
N HIS A 17 -31.64 7.02 4.09
CA HIS A 17 -30.78 7.11 5.27
C HIS A 17 -29.33 6.80 4.90
N ASN A 18 -28.48 7.81 5.11
CA ASN A 18 -27.06 7.64 5.34
C ASN A 18 -26.89 6.71 6.55
N ASP A 19 -26.25 5.56 6.38
CA ASP A 19 -25.56 4.88 7.48
C ASP A 19 -24.08 4.76 7.15
N LEU A 20 -23.40 5.84 7.52
CA LEU A 20 -22.03 5.82 8.00
C LEU A 20 -21.93 4.76 9.10
N LEU A 21 -21.45 3.56 8.77
CA LEU A 21 -20.93 2.65 9.78
C LEU A 21 -19.56 3.14 10.25
N ILE A 22 -19.61 4.19 11.07
CA ILE A 22 -18.64 4.45 12.11
C ILE A 22 -18.83 3.33 13.15
N GLY A 23 -17.78 2.54 13.38
CA GLY A 23 -17.75 1.56 14.45
C GLY A 23 -17.29 0.19 13.97
N GLY A 24 -15.97 -0.01 13.89
CA GLY A 24 -15.36 -1.34 13.78
C GLY A 24 -15.55 -2.14 15.08
N GLY A 25 -16.78 -2.52 15.40
CA GLY A 25 -17.12 -3.41 16.51
C GLY A 25 -17.01 -4.88 16.09
N ILE A 26 -16.35 -5.69 16.91
CA ILE A 26 -16.21 -7.13 16.71
C ILE A 26 -17.53 -7.84 17.10
N PRO A 27 -18.06 -8.78 16.28
CA PRO A 27 -19.21 -9.61 16.62
C PRO A 27 -19.03 -10.32 17.98
N GLN A 28 -20.09 -10.36 18.80
CA GLN A 28 -20.02 -10.77 20.21
C GLN A 28 -19.45 -12.19 20.45
N HIS A 29 -19.49 -13.09 19.45
CA HIS A 29 -18.94 -14.44 19.55
C HIS A 29 -17.41 -14.53 19.39
N LEU A 30 -16.72 -13.41 19.11
CA LEU A 30 -15.27 -13.33 18.91
C LEU A 30 -14.54 -12.56 20.03
N LYS A 31 -15.21 -12.27 21.15
CA LYS A 31 -14.57 -11.63 22.32
C LYS A 31 -13.80 -12.68 23.13
N PRO A 32 -12.47 -12.55 23.30
CA PRO A 32 -11.72 -13.44 24.20
C PRO A 32 -12.10 -13.19 25.66
N ARG A 33 -12.22 -14.26 26.45
CA ARG A 33 -12.41 -14.18 27.91
C ARG A 33 -11.12 -13.67 28.58
N PRO A 34 -11.21 -12.90 29.67
CA PRO A 34 -10.04 -12.37 30.35
C PRO A 34 -9.27 -13.51 31.05
N LEU A 35 -7.96 -13.59 30.78
CA LEU A 35 -7.03 -14.40 31.57
C LEU A 35 -6.56 -13.57 32.77
N THR A 36 -6.72 -14.15 33.95
CA THR A 36 -6.26 -13.59 35.22
C THR A 36 -4.74 -13.65 35.36
N THR A 37 -4.24 -12.69 36.12
CA THR A 37 -2.86 -12.26 36.39
C THR A 37 -1.90 -13.30 36.98
N ALA A 38 -0.63 -13.23 36.57
CA ALA A 38 0.52 -13.17 37.50
C ALA A 38 1.77 -12.64 36.77
N PHE A 39 2.14 -11.40 37.05
CA PHE A 39 3.46 -10.85 36.70
C PHE A 39 4.48 -11.35 37.73
N ASN A 40 5.61 -11.87 37.26
CA ASN A 40 6.80 -12.04 38.09
C ASN A 40 8.01 -11.46 37.33
N ARG A 41 8.56 -10.36 37.85
CA ARG A 41 9.78 -9.72 37.37
C ARG A 41 10.97 -10.30 38.15
N ARG A 42 11.87 -11.05 37.51
CA ARG A 42 13.29 -11.14 37.93
C ARG A 42 14.22 -11.40 36.72
N ASN A 43 15.11 -10.42 36.54
CA ASN A 43 16.46 -10.41 35.96
C ASN A 43 16.95 -11.60 35.09
N PHE A 44 17.41 -11.29 33.87
CA PHE A 44 18.62 -11.95 33.36
C PHE A 44 19.44 -11.00 32.46
N LEU A 45 20.74 -11.05 32.69
CA LEU A 45 21.81 -10.20 32.13
C LEU A 45 22.15 -10.55 30.67
N THR A 46 22.55 -9.49 29.98
CA THR A 46 23.57 -9.38 28.93
C THR A 46 24.19 -10.66 28.36
N THR A 47 24.03 -10.88 27.05
CA THR A 47 25.07 -11.45 26.19
C THR A 47 24.99 -10.79 24.82
N ALA A 48 25.94 -9.91 24.55
CA ALA A 48 26.23 -9.46 23.19
C ALA A 48 26.87 -10.64 22.45
N GLY A 49 26.07 -11.33 21.63
CA GLY A 49 26.54 -12.35 20.70
C GLY A 49 26.74 -11.72 19.33
N ILE A 50 27.99 -11.49 18.95
CA ILE A 50 28.40 -11.25 17.56
C ILE A 50 27.94 -12.46 16.74
N ALA A 51 26.88 -12.32 15.95
CA ALA A 51 26.53 -13.31 14.94
C ALA A 51 27.31 -12.99 13.66
N GLY A 52 28.20 -13.91 13.30
CA GLY A 52 29.31 -13.70 12.40
C GLY A 52 28.94 -13.26 10.97
N ALA A 53 29.87 -12.51 10.38
CA ALA A 53 29.92 -12.29 8.95
C ALA A 53 30.22 -13.63 8.27
N ALA A 54 29.19 -14.27 7.71
CA ALA A 54 29.38 -15.38 6.80
C ALA A 54 29.90 -14.81 5.46
N VAL A 55 31.18 -15.04 5.18
CA VAL A 55 31.77 -14.84 3.86
C VAL A 55 31.19 -15.90 2.93
N ILE A 56 30.27 -15.51 2.04
CA ILE A 56 29.81 -16.37 0.94
C ILE A 56 30.66 -16.05 -0.29
N VAL A 57 31.68 -16.87 -0.51
CA VAL A 57 32.37 -16.95 -1.81
C VAL A 57 31.56 -17.89 -2.71
N GLY A 58 31.10 -17.38 -3.86
CA GLY A 58 30.69 -18.20 -5.01
C GLY A 58 29.19 -18.24 -5.34
N ALA A 59 28.85 -17.65 -6.49
CA ALA A 59 27.62 -17.72 -7.29
C ALA A 59 26.44 -16.77 -6.93
N PRO A 60 25.81 -16.12 -7.93
CA PRO A 60 24.73 -15.16 -7.69
C PRO A 60 23.43 -15.89 -7.39
N LYS A 61 23.22 -16.30 -6.13
CA LYS A 61 21.91 -16.73 -5.64
C LYS A 61 21.10 -15.51 -5.21
N SER A 62 20.46 -15.00 -6.26
CA SER A 62 19.28 -14.16 -6.40
C SER A 62 18.47 -13.80 -5.15
N GLN A 63 17.77 -12.66 -5.27
CA GLN A 63 16.90 -11.99 -4.29
C GLN A 63 16.07 -12.89 -3.36
N GLY A 64 15.75 -14.13 -3.75
CA GLY A 64 15.05 -15.12 -2.91
C GLY A 64 15.79 -15.47 -1.61
N ALA A 65 17.13 -15.54 -1.61
CA ALA A 65 17.89 -15.83 -0.39
C ALA A 65 17.79 -14.68 0.63
N PHE A 66 17.82 -13.43 0.17
CA PHE A 66 17.67 -12.25 1.02
C PHE A 66 16.28 -12.19 1.70
N PHE A 67 15.21 -12.55 0.98
CA PHE A 67 13.86 -12.57 1.54
C PHE A 67 13.54 -13.84 2.34
N GLY A 68 14.26 -14.95 2.13
CA GLY A 68 14.17 -16.16 2.93
C GLY A 68 14.70 -16.00 4.36
N LEU A 69 15.57 -15.01 4.58
CA LEU A 69 16.15 -14.68 5.89
C LEU A 69 15.32 -13.67 6.70
N MET A 70 14.24 -13.11 6.11
CA MET A 70 13.35 -12.23 6.86
C MET A 70 12.42 -13.03 7.76
N ASP A 71 12.54 -12.79 9.06
CA ASP A 71 11.68 -13.34 10.12
C ASP A 71 10.18 -13.04 9.85
N ASP A 72 9.29 -13.81 10.48
CA ASP A 72 7.83 -13.70 10.42
C ASP A 72 7.22 -13.05 11.67
N LYS A 73 8.04 -12.62 12.64
CA LYS A 73 7.61 -11.84 13.82
C LYS A 73 6.69 -10.67 13.45
N PRO A 74 5.61 -10.38 14.20
CA PRO A 74 4.71 -9.26 13.91
C PRO A 74 5.42 -7.92 13.73
N VAL A 75 4.89 -7.07 12.84
CA VAL A 75 5.35 -5.70 12.64
C VAL A 75 4.32 -4.72 13.23
N PRO A 76 4.71 -3.78 14.11
CA PRO A 76 3.78 -2.81 14.68
C PRO A 76 2.97 -2.07 13.61
N GLY A 77 1.66 -1.90 13.85
CA GLY A 77 0.74 -1.22 12.93
C GLY A 77 0.19 -2.09 11.77
N ILE A 78 0.70 -3.31 11.59
CA ILE A 78 0.16 -4.27 10.60
C ILE A 78 -0.96 -5.12 11.23
N PRO A 79 -2.19 -5.12 10.68
CA PRO A 79 -3.28 -5.95 11.20
C PRO A 79 -2.97 -7.44 11.12
N HIS A 80 -3.24 -8.18 12.20
CA HIS A 80 -3.14 -9.65 12.18
C HIS A 80 -4.04 -10.28 11.11
N ALA A 81 -5.22 -9.71 10.87
CA ALA A 81 -6.14 -10.14 9.82
C ALA A 81 -5.53 -10.08 8.40
N TRP A 82 -4.59 -9.15 8.16
CA TRP A 82 -3.88 -9.10 6.87
C TRP A 82 -2.95 -10.29 6.69
N VAL A 83 -2.23 -10.65 7.75
CA VAL A 83 -1.36 -11.84 7.78
C VAL A 83 -2.19 -13.11 7.63
N GLN A 84 -3.34 -13.21 8.29
CA GLN A 84 -4.26 -14.34 8.09
C GLN A 84 -4.77 -14.43 6.64
N ALA A 85 -5.07 -13.30 6.00
CA ALA A 85 -5.61 -13.27 4.65
C ALA A 85 -4.58 -13.55 3.54
N LYS A 86 -3.29 -13.23 3.76
CA LYS A 86 -2.26 -13.31 2.69
C LYS A 86 -0.94 -13.97 3.11
N GLY A 87 -0.88 -14.56 4.31
CA GLY A 87 0.28 -15.26 4.84
C GLY A 87 1.39 -14.34 5.35
N SER A 88 2.51 -14.96 5.75
CA SER A 88 3.66 -14.28 6.36
C SER A 88 4.40 -13.32 5.42
N ASP A 89 4.15 -13.39 4.12
CA ASP A 89 4.70 -12.42 3.17
C ASP A 89 4.24 -10.98 3.42
N VAL A 90 3.11 -10.78 4.09
CA VAL A 90 2.70 -9.45 4.59
C VAL A 90 3.75 -8.88 5.53
N THR A 91 4.17 -9.68 6.51
CA THR A 91 5.16 -9.30 7.51
C THR A 91 6.53 -9.10 6.87
N ARG A 92 6.95 -10.01 5.99
CA ARG A 92 8.24 -9.89 5.30
C ARG A 92 8.30 -8.66 4.41
N TYR A 93 7.23 -8.35 3.68
CA TYR A 93 7.19 -7.15 2.86
C TYR A 93 7.14 -5.87 3.72
N ALA A 94 6.42 -5.91 4.85
CA ALA A 94 6.43 -4.82 5.82
C ALA A 94 7.85 -4.54 6.35
N ARG A 95 8.61 -5.59 6.69
CA ARG A 95 10.02 -5.48 7.11
C ARG A 95 10.92 -4.91 6.02
N PHE A 96 10.73 -5.34 4.78
CA PHE A 96 11.44 -4.74 3.65
C PHE A 96 11.17 -3.23 3.58
N ILE A 97 9.92 -2.79 3.72
CA ILE A 97 9.58 -1.36 3.69
C ILE A 97 10.24 -0.61 4.87
N LEU A 98 10.24 -1.17 6.07
CA LEU A 98 10.96 -0.59 7.22
C LEU A 98 12.46 -0.45 6.96
N SER A 99 13.07 -1.44 6.30
CA SER A 99 14.51 -1.40 5.98
C SER A 99 14.90 -0.27 5.02
N LEU A 100 13.94 0.35 4.33
CA LEU A 100 14.17 1.52 3.49
C LEU A 100 14.41 2.80 4.30
N ASN A 101 14.14 2.79 5.61
CA ASN A 101 14.31 3.92 6.53
C ASN A 101 13.61 5.21 6.06
N LEU A 102 12.37 5.07 5.58
CA LEU A 102 11.54 6.18 5.12
C LEU A 102 11.00 6.97 6.31
N ARG A 103 10.93 8.29 6.17
CA ARG A 103 10.55 9.17 7.29
C ARG A 103 9.04 9.34 7.42
N ASN A 104 8.35 9.42 6.29
CA ASN A 104 6.94 9.84 6.21
C ASN A 104 6.00 8.73 5.72
N ILE A 105 6.52 7.52 5.45
CA ILE A 105 5.77 6.41 4.88
C ILE A 105 5.89 5.20 5.79
N THR A 106 4.74 4.68 6.23
CA THR A 106 4.69 3.45 7.02
C THR A 106 4.47 2.22 6.14
N PRO A 107 4.89 1.02 6.58
CA PRO A 107 4.57 -0.23 5.89
C PRO A 107 3.07 -0.43 5.66
N ARG A 108 2.23 -0.01 6.61
CA ARG A 108 0.77 -0.11 6.51
C ARG A 108 0.23 0.65 5.29
N MET A 109 0.73 1.86 5.05
CA MET A 109 0.30 2.70 3.92
C MET A 109 0.58 2.03 2.57
N VAL A 110 1.75 1.39 2.45
CA VAL A 110 2.16 0.70 1.22
C VAL A 110 1.41 -0.61 1.01
N LEU A 111 1.11 -1.33 2.10
CA LEU A 111 0.42 -2.61 2.06
C LEU A 111 -1.08 -2.49 1.78
N ALA A 112 -1.75 -1.42 2.25
CA ALA A 112 -3.20 -1.26 2.16
C ALA A 112 -3.80 -1.49 0.76
N PRO A 113 -3.23 -0.98 -0.35
CA PRO A 113 -3.77 -1.18 -1.70
C PRO A 113 -3.80 -2.64 -2.16
N HIS A 114 -2.99 -3.51 -1.56
CA HIS A 114 -2.93 -4.93 -1.92
C HIS A 114 -4.13 -5.73 -1.36
N PHE A 115 -4.89 -5.14 -0.44
CA PHE A 115 -6.09 -5.71 0.15
C PHE A 115 -7.38 -5.16 -0.49
N LYS A 116 -7.27 -4.27 -1.49
CA LYS A 116 -8.43 -3.77 -2.23
C LYS A 116 -9.03 -4.85 -3.13
N THR A 117 -10.32 -4.69 -3.41
CA THR A 117 -11.13 -5.59 -4.22
C THR A 117 -11.87 -4.80 -5.30
N ARG A 118 -12.05 -5.39 -6.48
CA ARG A 118 -12.88 -4.85 -7.57
C ARG A 118 -13.88 -5.93 -7.99
N GLY A 119 -15.15 -5.77 -7.63
CA GLY A 119 -16.13 -6.86 -7.77
C GLY A 119 -15.70 -8.07 -6.94
N SER A 120 -15.56 -9.24 -7.56
CA SER A 120 -15.01 -10.47 -6.93
C SER A 120 -13.49 -10.62 -7.08
N ILE A 121 -12.80 -9.62 -7.63
CA ILE A 121 -11.38 -9.69 -7.93
C ILE A 121 -10.58 -9.01 -6.82
N HIS A 122 -9.94 -9.81 -5.98
CA HIS A 122 -9.03 -9.33 -4.95
C HIS A 122 -7.64 -9.02 -5.55
N ASN A 123 -7.02 -7.94 -5.09
CA ASN A 123 -5.61 -7.69 -5.39
C ASN A 123 -4.70 -8.63 -4.57
N SER A 124 -3.41 -8.68 -4.89
CA SER A 124 -2.40 -9.46 -4.17
C SER A 124 -1.22 -8.61 -3.75
N LEU A 125 -0.36 -9.17 -2.89
CA LEU A 125 0.99 -8.64 -2.69
C LEU A 125 1.80 -8.78 -4.00
N PRO A 126 2.83 -7.94 -4.20
CA PRO A 126 3.78 -8.13 -5.28
C PRO A 126 4.57 -9.45 -5.11
N PRO A 127 4.95 -10.13 -6.20
CA PRO A 127 5.96 -11.18 -6.15
C PRO A 127 7.24 -10.70 -5.47
N LYS A 128 7.90 -11.55 -4.68
CA LYS A 128 9.13 -11.22 -3.93
C LYS A 128 10.23 -10.62 -4.80
N THR A 129 10.35 -11.09 -6.03
CA THR A 129 11.31 -10.60 -7.04
C THR A 129 11.09 -9.13 -7.42
N TYR A 130 9.91 -8.58 -7.15
CA TYR A 130 9.57 -7.18 -7.45
C TYR A 130 9.65 -6.27 -6.23
N TRP A 131 9.91 -6.77 -5.02
CA TRP A 131 9.90 -5.94 -3.81
C TRP A 131 10.94 -4.82 -3.87
N LYS A 132 12.16 -5.14 -4.33
CA LYS A 132 13.24 -4.15 -4.47
C LYS A 132 12.87 -2.99 -5.41
N GLN A 133 12.00 -3.22 -6.39
CA GLN A 133 11.58 -2.23 -7.37
C GLN A 133 10.76 -1.09 -6.73
N MET A 134 9.96 -1.41 -5.71
CA MET A 134 9.17 -0.40 -4.99
C MET A 134 10.04 0.55 -4.15
N GLY A 135 11.24 0.12 -3.75
CA GLY A 135 12.12 0.91 -2.89
C GLY A 135 12.49 2.27 -3.48
N ALA A 136 12.82 2.33 -4.77
CA ALA A 136 13.14 3.58 -5.44
C ALA A 136 11.91 4.52 -5.50
N THR A 137 10.74 3.98 -5.86
CA THR A 137 9.50 4.75 -5.95
C THR A 137 9.09 5.32 -4.59
N LEU A 138 9.17 4.55 -3.52
CA LEU A 138 8.83 5.05 -2.18
C LEU A 138 9.78 6.14 -1.68
N LYS A 139 11.07 6.10 -2.04
CA LYS A 139 12.01 7.19 -1.73
C LYS A 139 11.63 8.48 -2.44
N VAL A 140 11.15 8.39 -3.68
CA VAL A 140 10.61 9.56 -4.40
C VAL A 140 9.39 10.12 -3.67
N VAL A 141 8.45 9.27 -3.26
CA VAL A 141 7.26 9.71 -2.51
C VAL A 141 7.63 10.35 -1.18
N ASP A 142 8.58 9.78 -0.44
CA ASP A 142 9.04 10.32 0.84
C ASP A 142 9.63 11.74 0.66
N GLY A 143 10.42 11.93 -0.40
CA GLY A 143 10.94 13.25 -0.78
C GLY A 143 9.85 14.23 -1.22
N MET A 144 8.81 13.77 -1.92
CA MET A 144 7.66 14.60 -2.27
C MET A 144 6.93 15.10 -1.03
N ILE A 145 6.68 14.23 -0.05
CA ILE A 145 6.05 14.59 1.23
C ILE A 145 6.88 15.69 1.93
N ALA A 146 8.20 15.49 2.02
CA ALA A 146 9.11 16.45 2.63
C ALA A 146 9.10 17.81 1.92
N ARG A 147 9.06 17.84 0.57
CA ARG A 147 9.07 19.09 -0.21
C ARG A 147 7.76 19.86 -0.15
N MET A 148 6.63 19.16 -0.08
CA MET A 148 5.32 19.80 0.02
C MET A 148 4.97 20.20 1.46
N GLY A 149 5.71 19.71 2.46
CA GLY A 149 5.36 19.89 3.87
C GLY A 149 3.99 19.33 4.24
N SER A 150 3.46 18.42 3.41
CA SER A 150 2.07 17.96 3.49
C SER A 150 2.03 16.44 3.53
N PRO A 151 1.39 15.83 4.54
CA PRO A 151 1.40 14.39 4.71
C PRO A 151 0.63 13.68 3.60
N LEU A 152 1.01 12.44 3.35
CA LEU A 152 0.30 11.57 2.44
C LEU A 152 -1.07 11.21 3.03
N ARG A 153 -2.14 11.43 2.27
CA ARG A 153 -3.50 11.00 2.63
C ARG A 153 -3.67 9.51 2.36
N GLU A 154 -3.29 9.07 1.16
CA GLU A 154 -3.45 7.68 0.73
C GLU A 154 -2.47 7.32 -0.39
N ILE A 155 -1.90 6.11 -0.33
CA ILE A 155 -1.44 5.41 -1.54
C ILE A 155 -2.67 4.69 -2.07
N THR A 156 -3.31 5.20 -3.11
CA THR A 156 -4.57 4.62 -3.62
C THR A 156 -4.33 3.33 -4.40
N SER A 157 -3.16 3.19 -5.02
CA SER A 157 -2.73 2.02 -5.78
C SER A 157 -1.21 1.90 -5.72
N ALA A 158 -0.72 0.65 -5.69
CA ALA A 158 0.70 0.30 -5.72
C ALA A 158 0.88 -0.90 -6.66
N TYR A 159 1.43 -2.03 -6.23
CA TYR A 159 1.34 -3.27 -7.02
C TYR A 159 -0.10 -3.65 -7.35
N ARG A 160 -0.32 -4.06 -8.60
CA ARG A 160 -1.56 -4.69 -9.07
C ARG A 160 -1.24 -6.05 -9.68
N SER A 161 -1.91 -7.11 -9.22
CA SER A 161 -1.83 -8.40 -9.90
C SER A 161 -2.36 -8.28 -11.34
N PRO A 162 -1.92 -9.11 -12.30
CA PRO A 162 -2.41 -9.04 -13.68
C PRO A 162 -3.94 -9.08 -13.79
N ARG A 163 -4.58 -9.93 -12.98
CA ARG A 163 -6.04 -10.07 -12.90
C ARG A 163 -6.69 -8.80 -12.34
N TYR A 164 -6.16 -8.27 -11.25
CA TYR A 164 -6.68 -7.04 -10.63
C TYR A 164 -6.48 -5.82 -11.53
N ASN A 165 -5.31 -5.69 -12.17
CA ASN A 165 -5.01 -4.62 -13.12
C ASN A 165 -6.04 -4.57 -14.25
N ARG A 166 -6.36 -5.72 -14.86
CA ARG A 166 -7.41 -5.80 -15.89
C ARG A 166 -8.78 -5.41 -15.33
N ALA A 167 -9.15 -5.88 -14.15
CA ALA A 167 -10.44 -5.59 -13.53
C ALA A 167 -10.67 -4.10 -13.25
N VAL A 168 -9.59 -3.34 -12.99
CA VAL A 168 -9.65 -1.88 -12.81
C VAL A 168 -9.41 -1.09 -14.10
N GLY A 169 -9.42 -1.75 -15.27
CA GLY A 169 -9.19 -1.08 -16.56
C GLY A 169 -7.76 -0.61 -16.79
N GLY A 170 -6.78 -1.21 -16.09
CA GLY A 170 -5.37 -0.88 -16.22
C GLY A 170 -4.77 -1.31 -17.56
N LYS A 171 -3.80 -0.54 -18.06
CA LYS A 171 -3.04 -0.86 -19.29
C LYS A 171 -2.31 -2.21 -19.16
N SER A 172 -2.19 -2.94 -20.26
CA SER A 172 -1.58 -4.28 -20.32
C SER A 172 -0.12 -4.33 -19.87
N ARG A 173 0.64 -3.25 -20.11
CA ARG A 173 2.05 -3.11 -19.69
C ARG A 173 2.21 -2.10 -18.54
N SER A 174 1.27 -2.08 -17.61
CA SER A 174 1.30 -1.14 -16.48
C SER A 174 2.50 -1.37 -15.55
N TYR A 175 3.19 -0.29 -15.17
CA TYR A 175 4.27 -0.35 -14.18
C TYR A 175 3.81 -0.71 -12.77
N HIS A 176 2.50 -0.62 -12.47
CA HIS A 176 1.94 -1.20 -11.24
C HIS A 176 2.13 -2.71 -11.20
N MET A 177 2.03 -3.42 -12.32
CA MET A 177 2.24 -4.87 -12.38
C MET A 177 3.71 -5.27 -12.19
N GLN A 178 4.63 -4.30 -12.22
CA GLN A 178 6.05 -4.48 -11.96
C GLN A 178 6.44 -3.95 -10.57
N ASN A 179 5.48 -3.49 -9.75
CA ASN A 179 5.76 -2.89 -8.44
C ASN A 179 6.69 -1.65 -8.52
N LEU A 180 6.66 -0.94 -9.65
CA LEU A 180 7.45 0.27 -9.90
C LEU A 180 6.64 1.55 -9.74
N ALA A 181 5.32 1.45 -9.59
CA ALA A 181 4.41 2.59 -9.66
C ALA A 181 3.49 2.69 -8.45
N VAL A 182 3.11 3.94 -8.13
CA VAL A 182 2.17 4.30 -7.08
C VAL A 182 1.25 5.43 -7.56
N ASP A 183 0.00 5.39 -7.09
CA ASP A 183 -0.99 6.45 -7.28
C ASP A 183 -1.27 7.10 -5.92
N LEU A 184 -1.08 8.42 -5.82
CA LEU A 184 -0.92 9.12 -4.55
C LEU A 184 -1.96 10.23 -4.37
N GLN A 185 -2.42 10.36 -3.13
CA GLN A 185 -3.24 11.47 -2.66
C GLN A 185 -2.57 12.08 -1.42
N PHE A 186 -2.51 13.40 -1.38
CA PHE A 186 -1.91 14.17 -0.29
C PHE A 186 -2.98 14.97 0.44
N GLN A 187 -2.77 15.25 1.72
CA GLN A 187 -3.69 16.09 2.49
C GLN A 187 -3.52 17.55 2.06
N GLY A 188 -4.62 18.24 1.72
CA GLY A 188 -4.60 19.66 1.35
C GLY A 188 -3.87 20.00 0.04
N VAL A 189 -3.35 19.01 -0.70
CA VAL A 189 -2.57 19.24 -1.92
C VAL A 189 -3.27 18.63 -3.13
N SER A 190 -3.46 19.46 -4.17
CA SER A 190 -4.07 19.02 -5.42
C SER A 190 -3.15 18.08 -6.20
N PRO A 191 -3.69 17.15 -7.01
CA PRO A 191 -2.90 16.33 -7.93
C PRO A 191 -2.02 17.16 -8.87
N TYR A 192 -2.47 18.36 -9.24
CA TYR A 192 -1.69 19.30 -10.05
C TYR A 192 -0.40 19.72 -9.34
N HIS A 193 -0.50 20.21 -8.11
CA HIS A 193 0.68 20.65 -7.35
C HIS A 193 1.60 19.47 -7.02
N ALA A 194 1.04 18.30 -6.67
CA ALA A 194 1.84 17.10 -6.43
C ALA A 194 2.62 16.65 -7.68
N ALA A 195 1.98 16.69 -8.87
CA ALA A 195 2.65 16.42 -10.14
C ALA A 195 3.75 17.45 -10.45
N TYR A 196 3.50 18.73 -10.19
CA TYR A 196 4.51 19.79 -10.34
C TYR A 196 5.76 19.51 -9.47
N VAL A 197 5.57 19.21 -8.18
CA VAL A 197 6.68 18.87 -7.28
C VAL A 197 7.42 17.62 -7.76
N ALA A 198 6.71 16.56 -8.16
CA ALA A 198 7.33 15.36 -8.73
C ALA A 198 8.21 15.70 -9.95
N LYS A 199 7.72 16.56 -10.86
CA LYS A 199 8.46 17.00 -12.05
C LYS A 199 9.70 17.81 -11.70
N GLN A 200 9.61 18.70 -10.71
CA GLN A 200 10.77 19.43 -10.20
C GLN A 200 11.82 18.48 -9.59
N MET A 201 11.39 17.47 -8.82
CA MET A 201 12.34 16.49 -8.28
C MET A 201 13.05 15.75 -9.41
N ARG A 202 12.30 15.38 -10.45
CA ARG A 202 12.81 14.67 -11.62
C ARG A 202 13.79 15.53 -12.43
N SER A 203 13.49 16.82 -12.64
CA SER A 203 14.39 17.73 -13.36
C SER A 203 15.69 18.01 -12.61
N GLN A 204 15.67 17.92 -11.29
CA GLN A 204 16.85 18.00 -10.43
C GLN A 204 17.63 16.67 -10.33
N GLY A 205 17.24 15.65 -11.10
CA GLY A 205 17.94 14.36 -11.14
C GLY A 205 17.62 13.42 -9.97
N ALA A 206 16.62 13.71 -9.13
CA ALA A 206 16.31 12.85 -7.99
C ALA A 206 15.80 11.46 -8.40
N PHE A 207 15.22 11.32 -9.60
CA PHE A 207 14.83 10.03 -10.19
C PHE A 207 14.64 10.15 -11.70
N ARG A 208 14.47 8.99 -12.37
CA ARG A 208 14.01 8.90 -13.76
C ARG A 208 12.76 8.04 -13.83
N GLY A 209 11.71 8.56 -14.44
CA GLY A 209 10.44 7.83 -14.49
C GLY A 209 9.24 8.63 -14.93
N GLY A 210 8.08 7.98 -14.87
CA GLY A 210 6.83 8.53 -15.33
C GLY A 210 6.08 9.34 -14.28
N ILE A 211 5.42 10.42 -14.71
CA ILE A 211 4.51 11.23 -13.87
C ILE A 211 3.19 11.41 -14.63
N GLY A 212 2.11 10.88 -14.06
CA GLY A 212 0.76 11.02 -14.63
C GLY A 212 -0.11 11.91 -13.75
N ARG A 213 -0.82 12.88 -14.31
CA ARG A 213 -1.74 13.74 -13.52
C ARG A 213 -3.19 13.36 -13.80
N TYR A 214 -3.87 12.85 -12.77
CA TYR A 214 -5.30 12.55 -12.83
C TYR A 214 -6.09 13.56 -12.01
N SER A 215 -7.42 13.60 -12.18
CA SER A 215 -8.29 14.52 -11.44
C SER A 215 -8.27 14.26 -9.92
N SER A 216 -8.05 13.02 -9.50
CA SER A 216 -8.16 12.61 -8.09
C SER A 216 -6.84 12.12 -7.47
N PHE A 217 -5.78 11.89 -8.23
CA PHE A 217 -4.49 11.44 -7.73
C PHE A 217 -3.35 11.79 -8.70
N VAL A 218 -2.11 11.72 -8.21
CA VAL A 218 -0.91 11.77 -9.07
C VAL A 218 -0.30 10.37 -9.16
N HIS A 219 0.06 9.96 -10.36
CA HIS A 219 0.81 8.75 -10.63
C HIS A 219 2.31 9.06 -10.64
N VAL A 220 3.11 8.24 -9.96
CA VAL A 220 4.57 8.29 -10.01
C VAL A 220 5.12 6.88 -10.17
N ASP A 221 6.07 6.71 -11.08
CA ASP A 221 6.84 5.48 -11.21
C ASP A 221 8.32 5.76 -11.46
N THR A 222 9.15 4.74 -11.26
CA THR A 222 10.60 4.80 -11.46
C THR A 222 11.07 3.91 -12.60
N ARG A 223 10.34 3.89 -13.73
CA ARG A 223 10.64 3.05 -14.92
C ARG A 223 12.00 3.29 -15.59
N GLY A 224 12.77 4.29 -15.16
CA GLY A 224 14.09 4.60 -15.71
C GLY A 224 14.09 5.56 -16.91
N THR A 225 12.92 5.93 -17.43
CA THR A 225 12.76 6.90 -18.53
C THR A 225 11.69 7.93 -18.20
N ASN A 226 11.94 9.20 -18.55
CA ASN A 226 11.04 10.30 -18.24
C ASN A 226 9.88 10.34 -19.23
N VAL A 227 8.65 10.30 -18.73
CA VAL A 227 7.42 10.42 -19.53
C VAL A 227 6.38 11.16 -18.69
N ASP A 228 5.56 11.98 -19.34
CA ASP A 228 4.42 12.69 -18.72
C ASP A 228 3.11 12.37 -19.46
N TRP A 229 1.99 12.27 -18.73
CA TRP A 229 0.65 12.11 -19.30
C TRP A 229 -0.47 12.56 -18.35
#